data_AF-A0A8E3B6P7-F1
#
_entry.id   AF-A0A8E3B6P7-F1
#
_cell.length_a   1.000
_cell.length_b   1.000
_cell.length_c   1.000
_cell.angle_alpha   90.00
_cell.angle_beta   90.00
_cell.angle_gamma   90.00
#
_symmetry.space_group_name_H-M   'P 1'
#
loop_
_entity.id
_entity.type
_entity.pdbx_description
1 polymer ?
#
loop_
_entity_poly.entity_id
_entity_poly.type
_entity_poly.pdbx_seq_one_letter_code
_entity_poly.pdbx_strand_id
1 'polypeptide(L)'
;MTGHIYAIECAGHVKLGYSENPERRLNKIAADTPFPCDLLGYWPGTKADELDIHQKFQSTRARGEWFVATEELLSFVSQHVVPAHRGRRFAVLDTDSPLAAWRKRAGMKQQELAGLLCVNTSFISMLEAGETGASLDTATKISKLSEGAVPFDSLVKRQVTR
;
A
#
# COMPACT_ATOMS: atom_id res chain seq x y z
N MET A 1 -0.92 27.78 5.15
CA MET A 1 -1.76 26.67 4.65
C MET A 1 -1.01 25.39 4.92
N THR A 2 -1.57 24.47 5.71
CA THR A 2 -0.97 23.17 6.01
C THR A 2 -1.35 22.19 4.92
N GLY A 3 -0.40 21.77 4.10
CA GLY A 3 -0.60 20.71 3.12
C GLY A 3 0.57 19.74 3.08
N HIS A 4 0.48 18.79 2.16
CA HIS A 4 1.43 17.69 2.06
C HIS A 4 1.96 17.61 0.64
N ILE A 5 3.27 17.43 0.52
CA ILE A 5 3.88 17.00 -0.72
C ILE A 5 3.69 15.49 -0.82
N TYR A 6 3.26 15.01 -1.98
CA TYR A 6 3.04 13.59 -2.24
C TYR A 6 3.82 13.12 -3.45
N ALA A 7 4.14 11.83 -3.45
CA ALA A 7 4.79 11.13 -4.54
C ALA A 7 3.91 9.96 -5.00
N ILE A 8 3.44 9.98 -6.24
CA ILE A 8 2.65 8.89 -6.83
C ILE A 8 3.41 8.31 -8.01
N GLU A 9 3.74 7.02 -7.94
CA GLU A 9 4.33 6.30 -9.06
C GLU A 9 3.22 5.73 -9.96
N CYS A 10 3.43 5.80 -11.27
CA CYS A 10 2.58 5.23 -12.29
C CYS A 10 3.44 4.86 -13.49
N ALA A 11 3.45 3.58 -13.87
CA ALA A 11 4.14 3.08 -15.07
C ALA A 11 5.60 3.59 -15.21
N GLY A 12 6.39 3.56 -14.12
CA GLY A 12 7.80 3.99 -14.13
C GLY A 12 8.01 5.51 -14.09
N HIS A 13 6.96 6.30 -13.87
CA HIS A 13 7.02 7.74 -13.68
C HIS A 13 6.49 8.10 -12.31
N VAL A 14 7.11 9.07 -11.65
CA VAL A 14 6.66 9.60 -10.36
C VAL A 14 6.10 11.00 -10.55
N LYS A 15 4.86 11.20 -10.12
CA LYS A 15 4.24 12.50 -9.97
C LYS A 15 4.57 13.06 -8.59
N LEU A 16 5.14 14.25 -8.56
CA LEU A 16 5.39 15.01 -7.34
C LEU A 16 4.44 16.20 -7.31
N GLY A 17 3.63 16.31 -6.27
CA GLY A 17 2.70 17.43 -6.15
C GLY A 17 2.32 17.80 -4.74
N TYR A 18 1.73 18.97 -4.56
CA TYR A 18 1.19 19.42 -3.27
C TYR A 18 -0.33 19.19 -3.19
N SER A 19 -0.82 18.67 -2.06
CA SER A 19 -2.24 18.56 -1.77
C SER A 19 -2.50 18.52 -0.26
N GLU A 20 -3.67 19.01 0.16
CA GLU A 20 -4.15 18.79 1.52
C GLU A 20 -4.56 17.33 1.76
N ASN A 21 -4.96 16.61 0.71
CA ASN A 21 -5.40 15.22 0.80
C ASN A 21 -4.82 14.35 -0.36
N PRO A 22 -3.60 13.82 -0.20
CA PRO A 22 -2.92 12.99 -1.19
C PRO A 22 -3.69 11.73 -1.62
N GLU A 23 -4.44 11.10 -0.72
CA GLU A 23 -5.20 9.88 -1.02
C GLU A 23 -6.33 10.14 -2.03
N ARG A 24 -7.09 11.22 -1.83
CA ARG A 24 -8.12 11.62 -2.81
C ARG A 24 -7.49 11.94 -4.17
N ARG A 25 -6.27 12.46 -4.17
CA ARG A 25 -5.51 12.77 -5.39
C ARG A 25 -5.06 11.50 -6.11
N LEU A 26 -4.58 10.49 -5.38
CA LEU A 26 -4.27 9.16 -5.92
C LEU A 26 -5.50 8.56 -6.61
N ASN A 27 -6.65 8.51 -5.92
CA ASN A 27 -7.86 7.90 -6.48
C ASN A 27 -8.28 8.56 -7.79
N LYS A 28 -8.17 9.90 -7.88
CA LYS A 28 -8.46 10.63 -9.11
C LYS A 28 -7.47 10.26 -10.22
N ILE A 29 -6.18 10.26 -9.93
CA ILE A 29 -5.15 9.92 -10.92
C ILE A 29 -5.32 8.47 -11.38
N ALA A 30 -5.55 7.53 -10.48
CA ALA A 30 -5.80 6.13 -10.81
C ALA A 30 -7.05 5.93 -11.69
N ALA A 31 -8.09 6.76 -11.51
CA ALA A 31 -9.28 6.72 -12.38
C ALA A 31 -9.02 7.30 -13.78
N ASP A 32 -8.16 8.32 -13.88
CA ASP A 32 -7.84 9.02 -15.13
C ASP A 32 -6.69 8.33 -15.92
N THR A 33 -6.11 7.25 -15.40
CA THR A 33 -4.95 6.57 -16.01
C THR A 33 -5.22 5.07 -16.18
N PRO A 34 -4.95 4.47 -17.35
CA PRO A 34 -5.17 3.04 -17.56
C PRO A 34 -4.13 2.13 -16.86
N PHE A 35 -3.09 2.73 -16.26
CA PHE A 35 -2.00 2.03 -15.59
C PHE A 35 -2.16 2.07 -14.07
N PRO A 36 -1.69 1.06 -13.33
CA PRO A 36 -1.72 1.08 -11.88
C PRO A 36 -0.89 2.25 -11.34
N CYS A 37 -1.45 2.96 -10.36
CA CYS A 37 -0.82 4.08 -9.67
C CYS A 37 -0.65 3.72 -8.19
N ASP A 38 0.56 3.90 -7.66
CA ASP A 38 0.91 3.63 -6.26
C ASP A 38 1.33 4.93 -5.57
N LEU A 39 0.76 5.23 -4.40
CA LEU A 39 1.22 6.34 -3.56
C LEU A 39 2.47 5.90 -2.80
N LEU A 40 3.64 6.40 -3.21
CA LEU A 40 4.91 6.12 -2.54
C LEU A 40 4.96 6.74 -1.14
N GLY A 41 4.26 7.86 -0.95
CA GLY A 41 4.09 8.50 0.34
C GLY A 41 3.82 9.99 0.25
N TYR A 42 3.74 10.63 1.41
CA TYR A 42 3.57 12.06 1.53
C TYR A 42 4.23 12.58 2.81
N TRP A 43 4.60 13.86 2.83
CA TRP A 43 5.18 14.54 3.99
C TRP A 43 4.64 15.97 4.09
N PRO A 44 4.60 16.56 5.29
CA PRO A 44 4.18 17.94 5.47
C PRO A 44 5.13 18.88 4.71
N GLY A 45 4.57 19.82 3.97
CA GLY A 45 5.34 20.77 3.17
C GLY A 45 4.46 21.87 2.59
N THR A 46 5.05 22.74 1.79
CA THR A 46 4.40 23.87 1.16
C THR A 46 4.53 23.80 -0.37
N LYS A 47 3.82 24.68 -1.07
CA LYS A 47 3.99 24.85 -2.52
C LYS A 47 5.40 25.33 -2.92
N ALA A 48 6.09 26.02 -2.02
CA ALA A 48 7.47 26.43 -2.27
C ALA A 48 8.40 25.21 -2.26
N ASP A 49 8.22 24.33 -1.27
CA ASP A 49 8.98 23.06 -1.20
C ASP A 49 8.74 22.19 -2.43
N GLU A 50 7.50 22.12 -2.93
CA GLU A 50 7.18 21.42 -4.19
C GLU A 50 7.99 21.98 -5.37
N LEU A 51 8.05 23.31 -5.49
CA LEU A 51 8.77 23.99 -6.56
C LEU A 51 10.28 23.72 -6.48
N ASP A 52 10.86 23.75 -5.28
CA ASP A 52 12.27 23.45 -5.06
C ASP A 52 12.61 22.01 -5.46
N ILE A 53 11.73 21.06 -5.13
CA ILE A 53 11.87 19.66 -5.54
C ILE A 53 11.76 19.53 -7.06
N HIS A 54 10.81 20.23 -7.68
CA HIS A 54 10.66 20.23 -9.14
C HIS A 54 11.89 20.80 -9.85
N GLN A 55 12.56 21.80 -9.27
CA GLN A 55 13.83 22.34 -9.77
C GLN A 55 14.97 21.34 -9.58
N LYS A 56 15.07 20.72 -8.40
CA LYS A 56 16.08 19.71 -8.09
C LYS A 56 16.04 18.53 -9.07
N PHE A 57 14.84 18.06 -9.41
CA PHE A 57 14.63 16.94 -10.34
C PHE A 57 14.25 17.38 -11.77
N GLN A 58 14.51 18.64 -12.14
CA GLN A 58 14.17 19.16 -13.46
C GLN A 58 14.82 18.33 -14.59
N SER A 59 16.02 17.78 -14.35
CA SER A 59 16.75 16.92 -15.30
C SER A 59 16.04 15.60 -15.61
N THR A 60 15.22 15.08 -14.69
CA THR A 60 14.47 13.83 -14.85
C THR A 60 12.98 14.08 -15.16
N ARG A 61 12.59 15.34 -15.38
CA ARG A 61 11.22 15.72 -15.70
C ARG A 61 10.82 15.17 -17.08
N ALA A 62 9.87 14.24 -17.08
CA ALA A 62 9.32 13.68 -18.29
C ALA A 62 8.26 14.60 -18.90
N ARG A 63 7.24 15.00 -18.12
CA ARG A 63 6.14 15.86 -18.60
C ARG A 63 5.42 16.57 -17.47
N GLY A 64 5.48 17.90 -17.44
CA GLY A 64 4.81 18.69 -16.42
C GLY A 64 5.28 18.32 -15.01
N GLU A 65 4.38 17.78 -14.20
CA GLU A 65 4.65 17.33 -12.82
C GLU A 65 5.09 15.85 -12.73
N TRP A 66 5.31 15.19 -13.87
CA TRP A 66 5.76 13.80 -13.96
C TRP A 66 7.26 13.71 -14.22
N PHE A 67 7.94 12.92 -13.41
CA PHE A 67 9.38 12.69 -13.44
C PHE A 67 9.65 11.20 -13.70
N VAL A 68 10.78 10.88 -14.31
CA VAL A 68 11.22 9.48 -14.47
C VAL A 68 11.55 8.93 -13.09
N ALA A 69 11.11 7.70 -12.78
CA ALA A 69 11.40 7.02 -11.52
C ALA A 69 12.88 6.58 -11.44
N THR A 70 13.79 7.54 -11.30
CA THR A 70 15.22 7.28 -11.10
C THR A 70 15.49 6.85 -9.66
N GLU A 71 16.56 6.10 -9.46
CA GLU A 71 16.98 5.65 -8.13
C GLU A 71 17.23 6.81 -7.17
N GLU A 72 17.75 7.94 -7.66
CA GLU A 72 17.94 9.16 -6.89
C GLU A 72 16.62 9.76 -6.39
N LEU A 73 15.61 9.82 -7.26
CA LEU A 73 14.29 10.36 -6.91
C LEU A 73 13.57 9.44 -5.92
N LEU A 74 13.60 8.13 -6.16
CA LEU A 74 13.02 7.15 -5.24
C LEU A 74 13.71 7.18 -3.87
N SER A 75 15.04 7.31 -3.85
CA SER A 75 15.82 7.45 -2.62
C SER A 75 15.45 8.73 -1.88
N PHE A 76 15.35 9.87 -2.57
CA PHE A 76 14.94 11.13 -1.97
C PHE A 76 13.54 11.05 -1.35
N VAL A 77 12.58 10.45 -2.07
CA VAL A 77 11.21 10.23 -1.57
C VAL A 77 11.25 9.31 -0.34
N SER A 78 11.97 8.19 -0.39
CA SER A 78 12.07 7.26 0.75
C SER A 78 12.67 7.88 2.02
N GLN A 79 13.57 8.86 1.87
CA GLN A 79 14.20 9.55 3.00
C GLN A 79 13.30 10.61 3.64
N HIS A 80 12.39 11.23 2.86
CA HIS A 80 11.51 12.31 3.33
C HIS A 80 10.12 11.80 3.73
N VAL A 81 9.68 10.69 3.15
CA VAL A 81 8.43 10.04 3.48
C VAL A 81 8.55 9.40 4.86
N VAL A 82 7.68 9.80 5.79
CA VAL A 82 7.39 8.96 6.96
C VAL A 82 6.80 7.66 6.42
N PRO A 83 7.38 6.48 6.71
CA PRO A 83 7.08 5.24 6.00
C PRO A 83 5.62 4.84 6.21
N ALA A 84 4.75 5.30 5.31
CA ALA A 84 3.49 4.65 5.01
C ALA A 84 3.83 3.52 4.05
N HIS A 85 4.34 2.41 4.58
CA HIS A 85 4.49 1.20 3.80
C HIS A 85 3.12 0.82 3.23
N ARG A 86 2.93 0.99 1.91
CA ARG A 86 2.07 0.15 1.05
C ARG A 86 2.12 0.59 -0.41
N GLY A 87 2.60 -0.32 -1.26
CA GLY A 87 2.47 -0.22 -2.71
C GLY A 87 3.62 -0.97 -3.38
N ARG A 88 3.37 -2.20 -3.82
CA ARG A 88 4.30 -3.21 -4.35
C ARG A 88 5.18 -3.92 -3.31
N ARG A 89 4.66 -5.05 -2.82
CA ARG A 89 5.52 -6.19 -2.51
C ARG A 89 6.07 -6.75 -3.83
N PHE A 90 7.34 -6.47 -4.13
CA PHE A 90 8.17 -7.43 -4.84
C PHE A 90 7.97 -8.79 -4.16
N ALA A 91 7.92 -9.85 -4.96
CA ALA A 91 7.74 -11.24 -4.55
C ALA A 91 8.33 -11.52 -3.16
N VAL A 92 7.48 -11.52 -2.13
CA VAL A 92 7.83 -12.18 -0.87
C VAL A 92 7.57 -13.65 -1.14
N LEU A 93 8.62 -14.30 -1.64
CA LEU A 93 8.78 -15.74 -1.50
C LEU A 93 8.70 -16.04 0.00
N ASP A 94 7.79 -16.96 0.35
CA ASP A 94 7.47 -17.44 1.68
C ASP A 94 6.99 -16.40 2.72
N THR A 95 5.67 -16.37 2.93
CA THR A 95 5.10 -15.90 4.19
C THR A 95 4.78 -17.10 5.06
N ASP A 96 5.34 -17.12 6.27
CA ASP A 96 4.90 -17.93 7.43
C ASP A 96 3.47 -17.55 7.90
N SER A 97 2.59 -17.14 6.98
CA SER A 97 1.20 -16.85 7.28
C SER A 97 0.41 -18.16 7.19
N PRO A 98 -0.14 -18.67 8.30
CA PRO A 98 -0.95 -19.89 8.28
C PRO A 98 -2.16 -19.74 7.34
N LEU A 99 -2.70 -18.52 7.22
CA LEU A 99 -3.80 -18.18 6.31
C LEU A 99 -3.39 -18.32 4.84
N ALA A 100 -2.26 -17.74 4.45
CA ALA A 100 -1.78 -17.81 3.07
C ALA A 100 -1.42 -19.25 2.67
N ALA A 101 -0.80 -20.00 3.58
CA ALA A 101 -0.46 -21.40 3.38
C ALA A 101 -1.70 -22.28 3.21
N TRP A 102 -2.69 -22.13 4.10
CA TRP A 102 -3.96 -22.85 4.01
C TRP A 102 -4.71 -22.53 2.71
N ARG A 103 -4.86 -21.24 2.38
CA ARG A 103 -5.57 -20.80 1.17
C ARG A 103 -4.93 -21.39 -0.10
N LYS A 104 -3.59 -21.37 -0.20
CA LYS A 104 -2.85 -21.96 -1.33
C LYS A 104 -3.04 -23.48 -1.42
N ARG A 105 -3.01 -24.21 -0.29
CA ARG A 105 -3.28 -25.66 -0.25
C ARG A 105 -4.71 -25.99 -0.68
N ALA A 106 -5.66 -25.13 -0.34
CA ALA A 106 -7.05 -25.24 -0.77
C ALA A 106 -7.27 -24.81 -2.24
N GLY A 107 -6.23 -24.40 -2.98
CA GLY A 107 -6.34 -23.94 -4.37
C GLY A 107 -7.09 -22.62 -4.54
N MET A 108 -7.29 -21.86 -3.45
CA MET A 108 -8.18 -20.71 -3.41
C MET A 108 -7.42 -19.41 -3.71
N LYS A 109 -8.03 -18.48 -4.44
CA LYS A 109 -7.51 -17.12 -4.66
C LYS A 109 -7.91 -16.18 -3.51
N GLN A 110 -7.16 -15.10 -3.29
CA GLN A 110 -7.50 -14.12 -2.25
C GLN A 110 -8.91 -13.52 -2.45
N GLN A 111 -9.33 -13.31 -3.70
CA GLN A 111 -10.66 -12.80 -4.05
C GLN A 111 -11.78 -13.76 -3.62
N GLU A 112 -11.57 -15.06 -3.75
CA GLU A 112 -12.56 -16.08 -3.38
C GLU A 112 -12.73 -16.16 -1.87
N LEU A 113 -11.62 -16.13 -1.12
CA LEU A 113 -11.65 -16.06 0.34
C LEU A 113 -12.31 -14.76 0.83
N ALA A 114 -12.01 -13.64 0.18
CA ALA A 114 -12.61 -12.35 0.49
C ALA A 114 -14.13 -12.38 0.28
N GLY A 115 -14.59 -13.00 -0.82
CA GLY A 115 -16.01 -13.21 -1.12
C GLY A 115 -16.72 -14.05 -0.05
N LEU A 116 -16.12 -15.16 0.39
CA LEU A 116 -16.68 -16.02 1.44
C LEU A 116 -16.80 -15.31 2.79
N LEU A 117 -15.92 -14.35 3.06
CA LEU A 117 -15.87 -13.61 4.31
C LEU A 117 -16.63 -12.27 4.23
N CYS A 118 -17.15 -11.91 3.06
CA CYS A 118 -17.73 -10.59 2.75
C CYS A 118 -16.79 -9.42 3.13
N VAL A 119 -15.49 -9.58 2.86
CA VAL A 119 -14.47 -8.55 3.11
C VAL A 119 -13.79 -8.13 1.81
N ASN A 120 -13.01 -7.06 1.84
CA ASN A 120 -12.25 -6.62 0.68
C ASN A 120 -11.05 -7.55 0.43
N THR A 121 -10.74 -7.87 -0.83
CA THR A 121 -9.53 -8.61 -1.23
C THR A 121 -8.25 -8.00 -0.66
N SER A 122 -8.15 -6.67 -0.63
CA SER A 122 -7.00 -5.96 -0.05
C SER A 122 -6.87 -6.21 1.45
N PHE A 123 -7.98 -6.45 2.16
CA PHE A 123 -7.95 -6.82 3.57
C PHE A 123 -7.36 -8.22 3.78
N ILE A 124 -7.67 -9.20 2.91
CA ILE A 124 -7.05 -10.54 2.95
C ILE A 124 -5.54 -10.44 2.68
N SER A 125 -5.13 -9.63 1.70
CA SER A 125 -3.72 -9.41 1.41
C SER A 125 -2.97 -8.81 2.61
N MET A 126 -3.55 -7.78 3.25
CA MET A 126 -3.00 -7.17 4.47
C MET A 126 -2.95 -8.12 5.66
N LEU A 127 -3.92 -9.02 5.76
CA LEU A 127 -4.00 -10.02 6.83
C LEU A 127 -2.94 -11.12 6.63
N GLU A 128 -2.79 -11.63 5.41
CA GLU A 128 -1.71 -12.55 5.02
C GLU A 128 -0.32 -11.91 5.19
N ALA A 129 -0.27 -10.58 5.08
CA ALA A 129 0.93 -9.79 5.26
C ALA A 129 1.34 -9.55 6.71
N GLY A 130 0.46 -9.84 7.69
CA GLY A 130 0.66 -9.50 9.11
C GLY A 130 0.54 -8.00 9.41
N GLU A 131 0.14 -7.19 8.43
CA GLU A 131 0.05 -5.73 8.57
C GLU A 131 -1.21 -5.30 9.33
N THR A 132 -2.25 -6.14 9.33
CA THR A 132 -3.49 -5.93 10.08
C THR A 132 -3.92 -7.19 10.82
N GLY A 133 -4.67 -7.02 11.91
CA GLY A 133 -5.41 -8.11 12.54
C GLY A 133 -6.84 -8.18 11.99
N ALA A 134 -7.43 -9.37 12.00
CA ALA A 134 -8.83 -9.59 11.75
C ALA A 134 -9.70 -9.24 12.97
N SER A 135 -10.94 -8.84 12.73
CA SER A 135 -11.95 -8.73 13.78
C SER A 135 -12.24 -10.12 14.37
N LEU A 136 -12.79 -10.19 15.59
CA LEU A 136 -13.15 -11.46 16.23
C LEU A 136 -14.13 -12.28 15.37
N ASP A 137 -15.10 -11.61 14.72
CA ASP A 137 -16.05 -12.25 13.81
C ASP A 137 -15.36 -12.83 12.56
N THR A 138 -14.51 -12.04 11.91
CA THR A 138 -13.78 -12.50 10.71
C THR A 138 -12.77 -13.61 11.04
N ALA A 139 -12.05 -13.49 12.16
CA ALA A 139 -11.12 -14.52 12.63
C ALA A 139 -11.85 -15.83 12.98
N THR A 140 -13.04 -15.74 13.58
CA THR A 140 -13.89 -16.91 13.87
C THR A 140 -14.35 -17.58 12.59
N LYS A 141 -14.78 -16.79 11.59
CA LYS A 141 -15.18 -17.32 10.28
C LYS A 141 -14.04 -18.02 9.56
N ILE A 142 -12.84 -17.42 9.56
CA ILE A 142 -11.64 -18.05 8.96
C ILE A 142 -11.27 -19.35 9.70
N SER A 143 -11.28 -19.34 11.04
CA SER A 143 -10.99 -20.54 11.84
C SER A 143 -11.98 -21.68 11.55
N LYS A 144 -13.27 -21.37 11.44
CA LYS A 144 -14.32 -22.33 11.06
C LYS A 144 -14.15 -22.84 9.62
N LEU A 145 -13.92 -21.95 8.66
CA LEU A 145 -13.73 -22.31 7.25
C LEU A 145 -12.48 -23.15 7.02
N SER A 146 -11.45 -22.95 7.84
CA SER A 146 -10.21 -23.71 7.77
C SER A 146 -10.20 -24.98 8.62
N GLU A 147 -11.32 -25.30 9.29
CA GLU A 147 -11.42 -26.44 10.23
C GLU A 147 -10.29 -26.46 11.28
N GLY A 148 -9.85 -25.26 11.72
CA GLY A 148 -8.76 -25.10 12.68
C GLY A 148 -7.35 -25.18 12.09
N ALA A 149 -7.19 -25.34 10.77
CA ALA A 149 -5.87 -25.31 10.12
C ALA A 149 -5.20 -23.93 10.17
N VAL A 150 -6.00 -22.86 10.31
CA VAL A 150 -5.50 -21.50 10.55
C VAL A 150 -5.73 -21.15 12.03
N PRO A 151 -4.67 -21.02 12.86
CA PRO A 151 -4.82 -20.71 14.27
C PRO A 151 -5.48 -19.35 14.47
N PHE A 152 -6.51 -19.29 15.31
CA PHE A 152 -7.22 -18.05 15.60
C PHE A 152 -6.28 -16.93 16.09
N ASP A 153 -5.32 -17.27 16.95
CA ASP A 153 -4.31 -16.36 17.50
C ASP A 153 -3.41 -15.74 16.42
N SER A 154 -3.23 -16.41 15.28
CA SER A 154 -2.45 -15.89 14.17
C SER A 154 -3.18 -14.81 13.37
N LEU A 155 -4.51 -14.72 13.53
CA LEU A 155 -5.37 -13.81 12.80
C LEU A 155 -5.67 -12.52 13.58
N VAL A 156 -5.63 -12.57 14.91
CA VAL A 156 -5.91 -11.43 15.76
C VAL A 156 -4.59 -10.74 16.11
N LYS A 157 -4.47 -9.42 15.83
CA LYS A 157 -3.33 -8.65 16.34
C LYS A 157 -3.47 -8.61 17.86
N ARG A 158 -2.59 -9.33 18.59
CA ARG A 158 -2.46 -9.15 20.04
C ARG A 158 -2.14 -7.68 20.29
N GLN A 159 -3.06 -6.93 20.90
CA GLN A 159 -2.64 -5.77 21.67
C GLN A 159 -1.75 -6.34 22.76
N VAL A 160 -0.43 -6.18 22.62
CA VAL A 160 0.49 -6.41 23.72
C VAL A 160 0.16 -5.32 24.72
N THR A 161 -0.72 -5.64 25.67
CA THR A 161 -0.91 -4.87 26.88
C THR A 161 0.44 -4.84 27.58
N ARG A 162 0.93 -3.63 27.85
CA ARG A 162 2.13 -3.36 28.65
C ARG A 162 2.13 -4.11 29.97
#